data_AF-A0A2S9GAK7-F1
#
_entry.id   AF-A0A2S9GAK7-F1
#
_cell.length_a   1.000
_cell.length_b   1.000
_cell.length_c   1.000
_cell.angle_alpha   90.00
_cell.angle_beta   90.00
_cell.angle_gamma   90.00
#
_symmetry.space_group_name_H-M   'P 1'
#
loop_
_entity.id
_entity.type
_entity.pdbx_description
1 polymer ?
#
loop_
_entity_poly.entity_id
_entity_poly.type
_entity_poly.pdbx_seq_one_letter_code
_entity_poly.pdbx_strand_id
1 'polypeptide(L)'
;PNRTVGLLYDSDMAIGDDGTFSCVLGPRRPAGYDGPFVELAPAARGIITRDYHEHPESGARVAWDIEVVDHGGLPVAPAKSDADV
;
A
#
# COMPACT_ATOMS: atom_id res chain seq x y z
N PRO A 1 -5.23 5.70 -20.57
CA PRO A 1 -3.88 5.55 -19.95
C PRO A 1 -3.91 6.12 -18.52
N ASN A 2 -3.23 5.47 -17.57
CA ASN A 2 -3.21 5.77 -16.13
C ASN A 2 -4.61 5.88 -15.50
N ARG A 3 -5.24 4.73 -15.20
CA ARG A 3 -6.51 4.66 -14.49
C ARG A 3 -6.27 4.24 -13.05
N THR A 4 -6.75 5.03 -12.10
CA THR A 4 -6.82 4.64 -10.68
C THR A 4 -7.82 3.49 -10.52
N VAL A 5 -7.38 2.38 -9.94
CA VAL A 5 -8.20 1.18 -9.74
C VAL A 5 -8.75 1.05 -8.32
N GLY A 6 -8.19 1.79 -7.37
CA GLY A 6 -8.67 1.90 -5.99
C GLY A 6 -7.95 3.04 -5.25
N LEU A 7 -8.55 3.49 -4.14
CA LEU A 7 -8.11 4.63 -3.33
C LEU A 7 -8.38 4.33 -1.86
N LEU A 8 -7.47 4.76 -1.01
CA LEU A 8 -7.68 4.91 0.43
C LEU A 8 -7.31 6.34 0.80
N TYR A 9 -8.10 6.94 1.68
CA TYR A 9 -7.84 8.21 2.32
C TYR A 9 -7.36 7.98 3.76
N ASP A 10 -6.86 9.03 4.39
CA ASP A 10 -6.50 9.03 5.82
C ASP A 10 -7.68 8.62 6.71
N SER A 11 -8.90 9.06 6.36
CA SER A 11 -10.12 8.65 7.06
C SER A 11 -10.43 7.16 6.98
N ASP A 12 -9.90 6.46 5.97
CA ASP A 12 -10.06 5.02 5.82
C ASP A 12 -8.99 4.24 6.61
N MET A 13 -7.89 4.89 7.00
CA MET A 13 -6.72 4.27 7.62
C MET A 13 -6.56 4.75 9.07
N ALA A 14 -7.43 4.24 9.94
CA ALA A 14 -7.37 4.54 11.37
C ALA A 14 -5.98 4.20 11.95
N ILE A 15 -5.41 5.15 12.70
CA ILE A 15 -4.14 4.97 13.40
C ILE A 15 -4.42 4.21 14.69
N GLY A 16 -3.70 3.10 14.90
CA GLY A 16 -3.78 2.29 16.10
C GLY A 16 -3.09 2.94 17.29
N ASP A 17 -3.24 2.32 18.47
CA ASP A 17 -2.66 2.81 19.73
C ASP A 17 -1.13 2.88 19.72
N ASP A 18 -0.48 2.12 18.83
CA ASP A 18 0.97 2.12 18.61
C ASP A 18 1.44 3.22 17.63
N GLY A 19 0.53 4.06 17.15
CA GLY A 19 0.82 5.12 16.18
C GLY A 19 1.01 4.62 14.75
N THR A 20 0.68 3.36 14.47
CA THR A 20 0.78 2.78 13.13
C THR A 20 -0.57 2.72 12.43
N PHE A 21 -0.54 2.60 11.11
CA PHE A 21 -1.71 2.26 10.31
C PHE A 21 -1.28 1.20 9.29
N SER A 22 -2.24 0.42 8.79
CA SER A 22 -1.96 -0.60 7.79
C SER A 22 -3.10 -0.73 6.79
N CYS A 23 -2.77 -1.19 5.60
CA CYS A 23 -3.74 -1.58 4.59
C CYS A 23 -3.23 -2.77 3.81
N VAL A 24 -4.14 -3.54 3.22
CA VAL A 24 -3.81 -4.66 2.36
C VAL A 24 -4.21 -4.35 0.92
N LEU A 25 -3.33 -4.65 -0.03
CA LEU A 25 -3.63 -4.58 -1.45
C LEU A 25 -3.56 -5.98 -2.03
N GLY A 26 -4.55 -6.38 -2.82
CA GLY A 26 -4.56 -7.71 -3.42
C GLY A 26 -5.70 -7.93 -4.39
N PRO A 27 -5.72 -9.06 -5.11
CA PRO A 27 -6.80 -9.37 -6.06
C PRO A 27 -8.12 -9.68 -5.34
N ARG A 28 -8.06 -10.09 -4.06
CA ARG A 28 -9.20 -10.38 -3.19
C ARG A 28 -8.81 -10.07 -1.74
N ARG A 29 -9.78 -9.63 -0.95
CA ARG A 29 -9.61 -9.41 0.50
C ARG A 29 -9.24 -10.72 1.19
N PRO A 30 -8.19 -10.77 2.03
CA PRO A 30 -7.86 -11.96 2.80
C PRO A 30 -9.00 -12.40 3.72
N ALA A 31 -9.13 -13.71 3.93
CA ALA A 31 -10.16 -14.24 4.84
C ALA A 31 -9.92 -13.75 6.27
N GLY A 32 -10.95 -13.20 6.90
CA GLY A 32 -10.88 -12.66 8.27
C GLY A 32 -10.23 -11.27 8.37
N TYR A 33 -9.80 -10.66 7.27
CA TYR A 33 -9.29 -9.29 7.28
C TYR A 33 -10.39 -8.26 7.01
N ASP A 34 -10.72 -7.46 8.01
CA ASP A 34 -11.74 -6.41 7.97
C ASP A 34 -11.18 -4.99 7.83
N GLY A 35 -9.86 -4.85 7.86
CA GLY A 35 -9.16 -3.56 7.74
C GLY A 35 -9.19 -2.91 6.34
N PRO A 36 -8.46 -1.79 6.17
CA PRO A 36 -8.43 -1.03 4.92
C PRO A 36 -7.87 -1.87 3.77
N PHE A 37 -8.60 -1.94 2.65
CA PHE A 37 -8.24 -2.83 1.54
C PHE A 37 -8.48 -2.19 0.18
N VAL A 38 -7.53 -2.40 -0.74
CA VAL A 38 -7.69 -2.07 -2.15
C VAL A 38 -7.67 -3.33 -2.99
N GLU A 39 -8.76 -3.56 -3.73
CA GLU A 39 -8.79 -4.61 -4.75
C GLU A 39 -7.97 -4.18 -5.97
N LEU A 40 -6.99 -5.01 -6.33
CA LEU A 40 -6.11 -4.79 -7.48
C LEU A 40 -6.68 -5.47 -8.72
N ALA A 41 -6.96 -4.67 -9.75
CA ALA A 41 -7.25 -5.22 -11.07
C ALA A 41 -6.03 -6.00 -11.61
N PRO A 42 -6.22 -7.03 -12.46
CA PRO A 42 -5.11 -7.82 -13.03
C PRO A 42 -4.06 -7.00 -13.78
N ALA A 43 -4.42 -5.82 -14.26
CA ALA A 43 -3.54 -4.90 -14.98
C ALA A 43 -2.92 -3.81 -14.09
N ALA A 44 -3.11 -3.84 -12.77
CA ALA A 44 -2.46 -2.91 -11.84
C ALA A 44 -0.94 -3.12 -11.85
N ARG A 45 -0.16 -2.02 -11.88
CA ARG A 45 1.31 -2.05 -12.04
C ARG A 45 2.08 -1.22 -11.02
N GLY A 46 1.40 -0.43 -10.20
CA GLY A 46 2.06 0.44 -9.24
C GLY A 46 1.08 1.04 -8.26
N ILE A 47 1.65 1.61 -7.20
CA ILE A 47 0.97 2.32 -6.13
C ILE A 47 1.56 3.73 -6.10
N ILE A 48 0.72 4.72 -5.86
CA ILE A 48 1.15 6.10 -5.63
C ILE A 48 0.65 6.48 -4.24
N THR A 49 1.57 6.68 -3.31
CA THR A 49 1.27 7.28 -2.01
C THR A 49 1.37 8.80 -2.13
N ARG A 50 0.50 9.52 -1.41
CA ARG A 50 0.47 10.98 -1.39
C ARG A 50 0.31 11.43 0.05
N ASP A 51 1.38 11.99 0.59
CA ASP A 51 1.40 12.56 1.93
C ASP A 51 1.29 14.08 1.80
N TYR A 52 0.18 14.64 2.26
CA TYR A 52 -0.06 16.08 2.26
C TYR A 52 0.28 16.64 3.64
N HIS A 53 1.24 17.57 3.70
CA HIS A 53 1.76 18.11 4.94
C HIS A 53 1.32 19.56 5.14
N GLU A 54 0.70 19.85 6.28
CA GLU A 54 0.41 21.24 6.70
C GLU A 54 1.68 21.97 7.17
N HIS A 55 2.53 21.27 7.92
CA HIS A 55 3.79 21.79 8.49
C HIS A 55 4.99 20.92 8.09
N PRO A 56 5.46 21.00 6.83
CA PRO A 56 6.52 20.13 6.32
C PRO A 56 7.90 20.32 6.98
N GLU A 57 8.12 21.44 7.65
CA GLU A 57 9.38 21.78 8.34
C GLU A 57 9.48 21.19 9.75
N SER A 58 8.36 20.84 10.37
CA SER A 58 8.29 20.45 11.78
C SER A 58 7.50 19.16 12.04
N GLY A 59 6.58 18.80 11.14
CA GLY A 59 5.78 17.59 11.23
C GLY A 59 6.58 16.32 10.89
N ALA A 60 6.15 15.20 11.47
CA ALA A 60 6.70 13.89 11.14
C ALA A 60 6.23 13.44 9.74
N ARG A 61 7.13 12.83 8.98
CA ARG A 61 6.78 12.16 7.73
C ARG A 61 6.28 10.75 8.01
N VAL A 62 5.29 10.33 7.24
CA VAL A 62 4.90 8.92 7.19
C VAL A 62 6.11 8.11 6.72
N ALA A 63 6.41 7.04 7.44
CA ALA A 63 7.34 6.02 7.01
C ALA A 63 6.53 4.81 6.55
N TRP A 64 6.75 4.36 5.32
CA TRP A 64 6.08 3.19 4.76
C TRP A 64 7.02 1.99 4.83
N ASP A 65 6.51 0.90 5.39
CA ASP A 65 7.05 -0.44 5.17
C ASP A 65 6.11 -1.19 4.22
N ILE A 66 6.66 -1.75 3.13
CA ILE A 66 5.89 -2.37 2.06
C ILE A 66 6.50 -3.74 1.77
N GLU A 67 5.71 -4.78 2.00
CA GLU A 67 6.11 -6.16 1.78
C GLU A 67 5.06 -6.96 0.99
N VAL A 68 5.50 -8.05 0.38
CA VAL A 68 4.59 -9.04 -0.19
C VAL A 68 4.22 -10.04 0.89
N VAL A 69 2.97 -9.97 1.37
CA VAL A 69 2.47 -10.85 2.44
C VAL A 69 2.03 -12.23 1.94
N ASP A 70 1.67 -12.35 0.66
CA ASP A 70 1.30 -13.60 -0.01
C ASP A 70 1.65 -13.54 -1.51
N HIS A 71 2.38 -14.54 -1.99
CA HIS A 71 2.73 -14.68 -3.42
C HIS A 71 1.64 -15.40 -4.23
N GLY A 72 0.55 -15.85 -3.61
CA GLY A 72 -0.53 -16.56 -4.28
C GLY A 72 -0.07 -17.88 -4.92
N GLY A 73 0.93 -18.54 -4.31
CA GLY A 73 1.56 -19.74 -4.84
C GLY A 73 2.47 -19.52 -6.05
N LEU A 74 2.71 -18.26 -6.46
CA LEU A 74 3.66 -17.95 -7.52
C LEU A 74 5.11 -17.96 -6.98
N PRO A 75 6.09 -18.30 -7.82
CA PRO A 75 7.50 -18.16 -7.45
C PRO A 75 7.82 -16.72 -7.06
N VAL A 76 8.64 -16.56 -6.00
CA VAL A 76 9.21 -15.26 -5.63
C VAL A 76 10.11 -14.80 -6.77
N ALA A 77 9.70 -13.72 -7.46
CA ALA A 77 10.58 -13.06 -8.40
C ALA A 77 11.71 -12.36 -7.62
N PRO A 78 12.96 -12.36 -8.13
CA PRO A 78 14.02 -11.57 -7.54
C PRO A 78 13.58 -10.11 -7.42
N ALA A 79 13.97 -9.45 -6.33
CA ALA A 79 13.78 -8.02 -6.19
C ALA A 79 14.45 -7.32 -7.38
N LYS A 80 13.70 -6.44 -8.05
CA LYS A 80 14.28 -5.55 -9.06
C LYS A 80 15.09 -4.49 -8.33
N SER A 81 16.34 -4.33 -8.72
CA SER A 81 17.18 -3.22 -8.29
C SER A 81 17.17 -2.10 -9.32
N ASP A 82 17.51 -0.88 -8.89
CA ASP A 82 17.71 0.25 -9.79
C ASP A 82 18.83 0.01 -10.82
N ALA A 83 19.67 -1.01 -10.62
CA ALA A 83 20.69 -1.43 -11.57
C ALA A 83 20.16 -2.33 -12.70
N ASP A 84 18.90 -2.77 -12.63
CA ASP A 84 18.25 -3.65 -13.62
C ASP A 84 17.48 -2.87 -14.72
N VAL A 85 17.76 -1.57 -14.88
CA VAL A 85 17.11 -0.63 -15.82
C VAL A 85 17.89 -0.50 -17.13
#